data_AF-A0A0B7ID02-F1
#
_entry.id   AF-A0A0B7ID02-F1
#
_cell.length_a   1.000
_cell.length_b   1.000
_cell.length_c   1.000
_cell.angle_alpha   90.00
_cell.angle_beta   90.00
_cell.angle_gamma   90.00
#
_symmetry.space_group_name_H-M   'P 1'
#
loop_
_entity.id
_entity.type
_entity.pdbx_description
1 polymer ?
#
loop_
_entity_poly.entity_id
_entity_poly.type
_entity_poly.pdbx_seq_one_letter_code
_entity_poly.pdbx_strand_id
1 'polypeptide(L)'
;MKKILYPMLALCIQWGTAQESVEYQKPSAEILELADFERAPSVMMSSSRDWTAFVFRPTYKTLEDLNQEEIRLGGTRINPKYNTPSTITYYNNLKLKKTREKQMKQIQNLPVNPQIAYLSFSPDETKIAFTHTSPNGVELWLVDLQTATAKRLGQSVLNANLGMPYTWNPDGTGMVIRVLPSERPALKNQEKTLPQGPVVSTGKGEVSQNRTYQDLLKNPIDEFNFEVLITSQLKKIDLNGNETLFKSAAMYVEESFSPDGKYILLTEVKKPFSYIVPYHRFPMESYVCDAQGNFVASVNTIPLNENLPKGFSSTLMGKRNMFWRADKPHTLFYVEALDGGDQNQKAEFRDEIV
;
A
#
# COMPACT_ATOMS: atom_id res chain seq x y z
N MET A 1 -60.58 60.94 40.98
CA MET A 1 -59.62 59.88 40.59
C MET A 1 -59.12 60.19 39.18
N LYS A 2 -57.90 60.74 39.04
CA LYS A 2 -57.29 61.11 37.74
C LYS A 2 -56.59 59.87 37.16
N LYS A 3 -56.96 59.48 35.93
CA LYS A 3 -56.32 58.39 35.18
C LYS A 3 -55.07 58.94 34.48
N ILE A 4 -53.90 58.40 34.79
CA ILE A 4 -52.64 58.70 34.10
C ILE A 4 -52.36 57.54 33.13
N LEU A 5 -52.31 57.87 31.84
CA LEU A 5 -51.98 56.97 30.73
C LEU A 5 -50.46 56.83 30.64
N TYR A 6 -49.92 55.62 30.69
CA TYR A 6 -48.51 55.33 30.35
C TYR A 6 -48.42 54.99 28.85
N PRO A 7 -47.49 55.60 28.07
CA PRO A 7 -47.28 55.20 26.68
C PRO A 7 -46.40 53.94 26.65
N MET A 8 -46.90 52.91 25.97
CA MET A 8 -46.21 51.65 25.75
C MET A 8 -45.20 51.82 24.62
N LEU A 9 -43.90 51.77 24.96
CA LEU A 9 -42.79 51.83 24.00
C LEU A 9 -42.67 50.46 23.31
N ALA A 10 -43.04 50.37 22.04
CA ALA A 10 -42.91 49.15 21.24
C ALA A 10 -41.44 48.95 20.81
N LEU A 11 -40.75 48.02 21.48
CA LEU A 11 -39.40 47.59 21.13
C LEU A 11 -39.48 46.60 19.95
N CYS A 12 -39.17 47.06 18.73
CA CYS A 12 -39.01 46.17 17.58
C CYS A 12 -37.71 45.37 17.74
N ILE A 13 -37.81 44.14 18.21
CA ILE A 13 -36.70 43.19 18.23
C ILE A 13 -36.51 42.69 16.80
N GLN A 14 -35.49 43.21 16.10
CA GLN A 14 -35.04 42.63 14.85
C GLN A 14 -34.32 41.32 15.17
N TRP A 15 -34.94 40.19 14.82
CA TRP A 15 -34.25 38.90 14.78
C TRP A 15 -33.29 38.90 13.59
N GLY A 16 -32.06 39.34 13.82
CA GLY A 16 -30.95 39.07 12.91
C GLY A 16 -30.56 37.60 13.05
N THR A 17 -30.92 36.78 12.06
CA THR A 17 -30.30 35.46 11.86
C THR A 17 -28.92 35.68 11.25
N ALA A 18 -27.97 36.09 12.08
CA ALA A 18 -26.57 36.19 11.68
C ALA A 18 -25.82 34.93 12.12
N GLN A 19 -25.17 34.28 11.14
CA GLN A 19 -24.44 33.00 11.20
C GLN A 19 -25.29 31.73 11.14
N GLU A 20 -25.89 31.47 9.97
CA GLU A 20 -26.12 30.09 9.55
C GLU A 20 -24.78 29.49 9.08
N SER A 21 -24.46 28.30 9.57
CA SER A 21 -23.34 27.52 9.05
C SER A 21 -23.65 27.14 7.60
N VAL A 22 -22.90 27.72 6.66
CA VAL A 22 -23.03 27.36 5.25
C VAL A 22 -22.47 25.96 5.06
N GLU A 23 -23.31 25.01 4.68
CA GLU A 23 -22.87 23.67 4.29
C GLU A 23 -22.07 23.73 2.97
N TYR A 24 -21.30 22.68 2.65
CA TYR A 24 -20.55 22.62 1.39
C TYR A 24 -21.49 22.84 0.20
N GLN A 25 -21.25 23.92 -0.55
CA GLN A 25 -22.08 24.31 -1.68
C GLN A 25 -21.57 23.67 -2.97
N LYS A 26 -22.51 23.35 -3.86
CA LYS A 26 -22.18 23.03 -5.26
C LYS A 26 -22.03 24.35 -6.05
N PRO A 27 -21.14 24.40 -7.05
CA PRO A 27 -21.07 25.54 -7.96
C PRO A 27 -22.34 25.63 -8.82
N SER A 28 -22.48 26.69 -9.62
CA SER A 28 -23.60 26.82 -10.56
C SER A 28 -23.65 25.63 -11.52
N ALA A 29 -24.82 25.35 -12.11
CA ALA A 29 -25.01 24.18 -12.96
C ALA A 29 -24.04 24.12 -14.15
N GLU A 30 -23.72 25.28 -14.74
CA GLU A 30 -22.79 25.39 -15.88
C GLU A 30 -21.35 25.04 -15.47
N ILE A 31 -20.92 25.50 -14.29
CA ILE A 31 -19.59 25.16 -13.76
C ILE A 31 -19.56 23.69 -13.31
N LEU A 32 -20.66 23.21 -12.73
CA LEU A 32 -20.77 21.82 -12.29
C LEU A 32 -20.72 20.87 -13.48
N GLU A 33 -21.37 21.17 -14.60
CA GLU A 33 -21.31 20.35 -15.82
C GLU A 33 -19.90 20.28 -16.41
N LEU A 34 -19.14 21.39 -16.34
CA LEU A 34 -17.73 21.42 -16.77
C LEU A 34 -16.80 20.68 -15.81
N ALA A 35 -17.08 20.72 -14.51
CA ALA A 35 -16.25 20.09 -13.49
C ALA A 35 -16.57 18.59 -13.31
N ASP A 36 -17.84 18.22 -13.31
CA ASP A 36 -18.33 16.88 -13.05
C ASP A 36 -18.43 16.06 -14.34
N PHE A 37 -17.29 15.52 -14.76
CA PHE A 37 -17.20 14.66 -15.95
C PHE A 37 -16.69 13.26 -15.59
N GLU A 38 -17.07 12.27 -16.39
CA GLU A 38 -16.53 10.91 -16.28
C GLU A 38 -15.16 10.83 -17.00
N ARG A 39 -14.12 10.48 -16.25
CA ARG A 39 -12.79 10.27 -16.82
C ARG A 39 -12.76 9.05 -17.73
N ALA A 40 -11.93 9.13 -18.77
CA ALA A 40 -11.56 7.95 -19.53
C ALA A 40 -10.95 6.88 -18.59
N PRO A 41 -11.34 5.61 -18.73
CA PRO A 41 -10.81 4.54 -17.89
C PRO A 41 -9.34 4.27 -18.18
N SER A 42 -8.63 3.81 -17.15
CA SER A 42 -7.36 3.12 -17.33
C SER A 42 -7.60 1.74 -17.92
N VAL A 43 -6.64 1.22 -18.70
CA VAL A 43 -6.77 -0.06 -19.38
C VAL A 43 -5.67 -1.01 -18.94
N MET A 44 -6.03 -2.25 -18.63
CA MET A 44 -5.13 -3.37 -18.42
C MET A 44 -5.49 -4.48 -19.43
N MET A 45 -4.49 -5.06 -20.07
CA MET A 45 -4.69 -6.14 -21.04
C MET A 45 -4.01 -7.41 -20.56
N SER A 46 -4.62 -8.55 -20.90
CA SER A 46 -3.95 -9.84 -20.76
C SER A 46 -2.74 -9.91 -21.72
N SER A 47 -1.72 -10.70 -21.40
CA SER A 47 -0.53 -10.90 -22.23
C SER A 47 -0.89 -11.46 -23.60
N SER A 48 -1.89 -12.35 -23.68
CA SER A 48 -2.44 -12.84 -24.95
C SER A 48 -3.21 -11.77 -25.74
N ARG A 49 -3.54 -10.64 -25.10
CA ARG A 49 -4.44 -9.58 -25.60
C ARG A 49 -5.82 -10.10 -25.94
N ASP A 50 -6.29 -11.16 -25.30
CA ASP A 50 -7.67 -11.63 -25.45
C ASP A 50 -8.64 -10.83 -24.60
N TRP A 51 -8.19 -10.42 -23.41
CA TRP A 51 -8.98 -9.66 -22.46
C TRP A 51 -8.44 -8.25 -22.26
N THR A 52 -9.38 -7.32 -22.13
CA THR A 52 -9.12 -5.93 -21.77
C THR A 52 -10.01 -5.54 -20.60
N ALA A 53 -9.40 -5.21 -19.47
CA ALA A 53 -10.05 -4.68 -18.28
C ALA A 53 -9.97 -3.14 -18.28
N PHE A 54 -11.11 -2.50 -18.08
CA PHE A 54 -11.27 -1.06 -18.00
C PHE A 54 -11.57 -0.67 -16.56
N VAL A 55 -10.69 0.13 -15.98
CA VAL A 55 -10.74 0.49 -14.57
C VAL A 55 -11.03 1.98 -14.44
N PHE A 56 -12.13 2.32 -13.77
CA PHE A 56 -12.63 3.70 -13.66
C PHE A 56 -12.32 4.23 -12.26
N ARG A 57 -12.01 5.52 -12.17
CA ARG A 57 -11.81 6.19 -10.89
C ARG A 57 -12.59 7.49 -10.85
N PRO A 58 -13.04 7.94 -9.66
CA PRO A 58 -13.65 9.24 -9.50
C PRO A 58 -12.75 10.37 -10.00
N THR A 59 -13.37 11.43 -10.51
CA THR A 59 -12.66 12.64 -10.93
C THR A 59 -12.08 13.38 -9.72
N TYR A 60 -12.83 13.40 -8.62
CA TYR A 60 -12.45 14.04 -7.37
C TYR A 60 -12.54 13.07 -6.20
N LYS A 61 -11.73 13.32 -5.17
CA LYS A 61 -11.87 12.67 -3.87
C LYS A 61 -13.13 13.19 -3.17
N THR A 62 -13.80 12.34 -2.43
CA THR A 62 -14.91 12.75 -1.56
C THR A 62 -14.39 13.51 -0.34
N LEU A 63 -15.27 14.24 0.36
CA LEU A 63 -14.90 14.86 1.65
C LEU A 63 -14.47 13.82 2.69
N GLU A 64 -15.08 12.63 2.65
CA GLU A 64 -14.69 11.52 3.52
C GLU A 64 -13.28 11.02 3.20
N ASP A 65 -12.89 10.95 1.92
CA ASP A 65 -11.53 10.59 1.51
C ASP A 65 -10.49 11.65 1.96
N LEU A 66 -10.88 12.92 1.99
CA LEU A 66 -10.01 14.03 2.42
C LEU A 66 -9.88 14.11 3.94
N ASN A 67 -10.86 13.61 4.69
CA ASN A 67 -10.89 13.61 6.15
C ASN A 67 -10.31 12.31 6.77
N GLN A 68 -9.65 11.48 5.97
CA GLN A 68 -9.03 10.26 6.48
C GLN A 68 -7.82 10.57 7.37
N GLU A 69 -7.68 9.82 8.46
CA GLU A 69 -6.49 9.88 9.30
C GLU A 69 -5.25 9.37 8.54
N GLU A 70 -4.10 9.96 8.84
CA GLU A 70 -2.81 9.63 8.24
C GLU A 70 -1.72 9.60 9.32
N ILE A 71 -1.00 8.48 9.40
CA ILE A 71 0.19 8.31 10.22
C ILE A 71 1.42 8.32 9.33
N ARG A 72 2.43 9.13 9.69
CA ARG A 72 3.65 9.38 8.92
C ARG A 72 4.86 8.78 9.63
N LEU A 73 5.34 7.63 9.15
CA LEU A 73 6.38 6.86 9.83
C LEU A 73 7.33 6.21 8.83
N GLY A 74 8.64 6.29 9.07
CA GLY A 74 9.65 5.62 8.26
C GLY A 74 9.62 6.00 6.78
N GLY A 75 9.19 7.23 6.44
CA GLY A 75 9.01 7.69 5.07
C GLY A 75 7.73 7.18 4.39
N THR A 76 6.80 6.61 5.16
CA THR A 76 5.49 6.13 4.67
C THR A 76 4.36 7.01 5.20
N ARG A 77 3.23 7.01 4.49
CA ARG A 77 1.97 7.65 4.92
C ARG A 77 0.86 6.61 4.90
N ILE A 78 0.40 6.22 6.09
CA ILE A 78 -0.48 5.06 6.27
C ILE A 78 -1.79 5.54 6.89
N ASN A 79 -2.91 5.12 6.31
CA ASN A 79 -4.21 5.20 6.97
C ASN A 79 -4.27 4.10 8.05
N PRO A 80 -4.29 4.46 9.35
CA PRO A 80 -4.20 3.47 10.43
C PRO A 80 -5.48 2.65 10.62
N LYS A 81 -6.62 3.13 10.11
CA LYS A 81 -7.91 2.43 10.18
C LYS A 81 -7.93 1.23 9.24
N TYR A 82 -7.40 1.39 8.03
CA TYR A 82 -7.45 0.36 6.98
C TYR A 82 -6.10 -0.31 6.71
N ASN A 83 -4.99 0.18 7.27
CA ASN A 83 -3.65 -0.30 6.97
C ASN A 83 -3.32 -0.26 5.46
N THR A 84 -3.64 0.88 4.82
CA THR A 84 -3.35 1.18 3.41
C THR A 84 -2.55 2.48 3.30
N PRO A 85 -1.87 2.76 2.17
CA PRO A 85 -1.29 4.08 1.92
C PRO A 85 -2.40 5.11 1.88
N SER A 86 -2.26 6.23 2.60
CA SER A 86 -3.22 7.34 2.54
C SER A 86 -3.30 8.00 1.15
N THR A 87 -2.25 7.83 0.36
CA THR A 87 -2.11 8.33 -1.02
C THR A 87 -2.61 7.36 -2.08
N ILE A 88 -3.14 6.20 -1.69
CA ILE A 88 -3.65 5.21 -2.63
C ILE A 88 -4.74 5.81 -3.52
N THR A 89 -4.71 5.44 -4.81
CA THR A 89 -5.77 5.78 -5.75
C THR A 89 -6.73 4.61 -5.82
N TYR A 90 -7.98 4.85 -5.43
CA TYR A 90 -9.05 3.88 -5.56
C TYR A 90 -9.78 4.01 -6.90
N TYR A 91 -10.19 2.85 -7.41
CA TYR A 91 -11.07 2.72 -8.55
C TYR A 91 -12.48 2.38 -8.07
N ASN A 92 -13.49 2.98 -8.71
CA ASN A 92 -14.90 2.84 -8.34
C ASN A 92 -15.67 1.92 -9.28
N ASN A 93 -15.09 1.48 -10.39
CA ASN A 93 -15.71 0.52 -11.29
C ASN A 93 -14.69 -0.29 -12.08
N LEU A 94 -15.11 -1.49 -12.49
CA LEU A 94 -14.37 -2.40 -13.36
C LEU A 94 -15.32 -2.92 -14.45
N LYS A 95 -14.91 -2.77 -15.71
CA LYS A 95 -15.58 -3.36 -16.87
C LYS A 95 -14.59 -4.24 -17.63
N LEU A 96 -15.11 -5.22 -18.35
CA LEU A 96 -14.33 -6.20 -19.08
C LEU A 96 -14.78 -6.24 -20.54
N LYS A 97 -13.85 -6.55 -21.43
CA LYS A 97 -14.12 -6.67 -22.85
C LYS A 97 -13.19 -7.72 -23.42
N LYS A 98 -13.70 -8.61 -24.28
CA LYS A 98 -12.79 -9.35 -25.17
C LYS A 98 -12.31 -8.43 -26.27
N THR A 99 -11.03 -8.45 -26.61
CA THR A 99 -10.41 -7.44 -27.49
C THR A 99 -11.13 -7.27 -28.85
N ARG A 100 -11.73 -8.33 -29.39
CA ARG A 100 -12.49 -8.31 -30.64
C ARG A 100 -13.94 -7.80 -30.52
N GLU A 101 -14.49 -7.74 -29.32
CA GLU A 101 -15.83 -7.23 -29.08
C GLU A 101 -15.84 -5.70 -29.26
N LYS A 102 -17.02 -5.10 -29.45
CA LYS A 102 -17.15 -3.64 -29.52
C LYS A 102 -17.53 -3.04 -28.17
N GLN A 103 -18.34 -3.75 -27.40
CA GLN A 103 -18.93 -3.26 -26.16
C GLN A 103 -18.19 -3.77 -24.93
N MET A 104 -18.12 -2.94 -23.89
CA MET A 104 -17.65 -3.34 -22.57
C MET A 104 -18.78 -4.02 -21.81
N LYS A 105 -18.49 -5.17 -21.19
CA LYS A 105 -19.35 -5.86 -20.25
C LYS A 105 -19.08 -5.38 -18.84
N GLN A 106 -20.12 -5.00 -18.12
CA GLN A 106 -20.03 -4.64 -16.71
C GLN A 106 -19.74 -5.89 -15.86
N ILE A 107 -18.75 -5.81 -14.96
CA ILE A 107 -18.54 -6.85 -13.96
C ILE A 107 -19.72 -6.84 -12.98
N GLN A 108 -20.36 -7.99 -12.82
CA GLN A 108 -21.46 -8.21 -11.90
C GLN A 108 -20.93 -8.47 -10.49
N ASN A 109 -21.77 -8.21 -9.48
CA ASN A 109 -21.46 -8.46 -8.07
C ASN A 109 -20.19 -7.76 -7.56
N LEU A 110 -19.83 -6.61 -8.11
CA LEU A 110 -18.83 -5.74 -7.47
C LEU A 110 -19.34 -5.31 -6.08
N PRO A 111 -18.43 -5.01 -5.13
CA PRO A 111 -18.81 -4.51 -3.82
C PRO A 111 -19.64 -3.22 -3.92
N VAL A 112 -20.50 -2.97 -2.94
CA VAL A 112 -21.22 -1.69 -2.84
C VAL A 112 -20.21 -0.58 -2.58
N ASN A 113 -20.26 0.50 -3.36
CA ASN A 113 -19.27 1.60 -3.35
C ASN A 113 -17.82 1.08 -3.46
N PRO A 114 -17.42 0.52 -4.62
CA PRO A 114 -16.11 -0.08 -4.76
C PRO A 114 -14.97 0.90 -4.44
N GLN A 115 -14.11 0.49 -3.52
CA GLN A 115 -12.79 1.08 -3.30
C GLN A 115 -11.72 0.08 -3.77
N ILE A 116 -11.60 -0.07 -5.08
CA ILE A 116 -10.76 -1.10 -5.71
C ILE A 116 -9.32 -0.60 -5.79
N ALA A 117 -8.37 -1.45 -5.40
CA ALA A 117 -6.93 -1.23 -5.61
C ALA A 117 -6.21 -2.56 -5.89
N TYR A 118 -4.90 -2.49 -6.15
CA TYR A 118 -4.03 -3.65 -6.33
C TYR A 118 -4.62 -4.73 -7.26
N LEU A 119 -5.00 -4.35 -8.49
CA LEU A 119 -5.55 -5.30 -9.46
C LEU A 119 -4.42 -6.10 -10.14
N SER A 120 -4.64 -7.39 -10.37
CA SER A 120 -3.75 -8.23 -11.18
C SER A 120 -4.52 -9.37 -11.86
N PHE A 121 -4.04 -9.79 -13.04
CA PHE A 121 -4.51 -11.04 -13.65
C PHE A 121 -3.93 -12.25 -12.92
N SER A 122 -4.68 -13.34 -12.87
CA SER A 122 -4.12 -14.65 -12.53
C SER A 122 -3.08 -15.07 -13.60
N PRO A 123 -2.12 -15.96 -13.28
CA PRO A 123 -1.09 -16.39 -14.23
C PRO A 123 -1.64 -17.05 -15.50
N ASP A 124 -2.78 -17.74 -15.38
CA ASP A 124 -3.51 -18.35 -16.49
C ASP A 124 -4.43 -17.36 -17.23
N GLU A 125 -4.49 -16.11 -16.76
CA GLU A 125 -5.30 -15.01 -17.29
C GLU A 125 -6.79 -15.34 -17.41
N THR A 126 -7.31 -16.24 -16.56
CA THR A 126 -8.74 -16.57 -16.50
C THR A 126 -9.48 -15.73 -15.44
N LYS A 127 -8.75 -15.08 -14.54
CA LYS A 127 -9.30 -14.30 -13.42
C LYS A 127 -8.56 -12.98 -13.22
N ILE A 128 -9.20 -12.07 -12.50
CA ILE A 128 -8.57 -10.88 -11.94
C ILE A 128 -8.77 -10.91 -10.42
N ALA A 129 -7.70 -10.74 -9.66
CA ALA A 129 -7.78 -10.43 -8.23
C ALA A 129 -7.65 -8.91 -8.02
N PHE A 130 -8.28 -8.42 -6.96
CA PHE A 130 -8.14 -7.04 -6.51
C PHE A 130 -8.45 -6.92 -5.02
N THR A 131 -8.06 -5.81 -4.41
CA THR A 131 -8.47 -5.49 -3.04
C THR A 131 -9.63 -4.51 -3.02
N HIS A 132 -10.56 -4.69 -2.09
CA HIS A 132 -11.60 -3.71 -1.77
C HIS A 132 -11.40 -3.19 -0.35
N THR A 133 -11.27 -1.87 -0.17
CA THR A 133 -11.32 -1.27 1.17
C THR A 133 -12.77 -1.07 1.60
N SER A 134 -13.26 -1.92 2.49
CA SER A 134 -14.59 -1.79 3.09
C SER A 134 -14.51 -1.10 4.46
N PRO A 135 -15.64 -0.72 5.08
CA PRO A 135 -15.63 -0.19 6.46
C PRO A 135 -14.98 -1.12 7.49
N ASN A 136 -14.92 -2.43 7.21
CA ASN A 136 -14.36 -3.45 8.10
C ASN A 136 -12.87 -3.75 7.83
N GLY A 137 -12.27 -3.16 6.79
CA GLY A 137 -10.87 -3.39 6.43
C GLY A 137 -10.68 -3.70 4.95
N VAL A 138 -9.45 -4.07 4.59
CA VAL A 138 -9.08 -4.45 3.22
C VAL A 138 -9.43 -5.91 2.98
N GLU A 139 -10.28 -6.15 1.99
CA GLU A 139 -10.77 -7.46 1.57
C GLU A 139 -10.12 -7.90 0.25
N LEU A 140 -9.91 -9.20 0.06
CA LEU A 140 -9.53 -9.76 -1.23
C LEU A 140 -10.78 -10.11 -2.05
N TRP A 141 -10.76 -9.81 -3.34
CA TRP A 141 -11.84 -10.09 -4.27
C TRP A 141 -11.32 -10.73 -5.55
N LEU A 142 -12.15 -11.56 -6.16
CA LEU A 142 -11.83 -12.34 -7.36
C LEU A 142 -12.93 -12.15 -8.41
N VAL A 143 -12.53 -11.84 -9.64
CA VAL A 143 -13.39 -11.77 -10.82
C VAL A 143 -13.11 -12.97 -11.70
N ASP A 144 -14.14 -13.71 -12.06
CA ASP A 144 -14.07 -14.67 -13.15
C ASP A 144 -14.32 -13.95 -14.49
N LEU A 145 -13.38 -14.03 -15.42
CA LEU A 145 -13.46 -13.28 -16.68
C LEU A 145 -14.51 -13.84 -17.63
N GLN A 146 -14.76 -15.14 -17.60
CA GLN A 146 -15.72 -15.78 -18.49
C GLN A 146 -17.15 -15.38 -18.12
N THR A 147 -17.49 -15.45 -16.83
CA THR A 147 -18.83 -15.07 -16.35
C THR A 147 -18.96 -13.55 -16.19
N ALA A 148 -17.84 -12.83 -16.01
CA ALA A 148 -17.77 -11.43 -15.61
C ALA A 148 -18.44 -11.19 -14.25
N THR A 149 -18.19 -12.06 -13.27
CA THR A 149 -18.75 -11.97 -11.92
C THR A 149 -17.63 -11.84 -10.88
N ALA A 150 -17.77 -10.89 -9.97
CA ALA A 150 -16.90 -10.74 -8.82
C ALA A 150 -17.46 -11.47 -7.58
N LYS A 151 -16.56 -11.92 -6.70
CA LYS A 151 -16.89 -12.40 -5.36
C LYS A 151 -15.78 -12.00 -4.39
N ARG A 152 -16.13 -11.78 -3.12
CA ARG A 152 -15.14 -11.71 -2.04
C ARG A 152 -14.47 -13.07 -1.89
N LEU A 153 -13.17 -13.08 -1.64
CA LEU A 153 -12.35 -14.27 -1.45
C LEU A 153 -11.75 -14.26 -0.04
N GLY A 154 -12.10 -15.24 0.78
CA GLY A 154 -11.62 -15.34 2.16
C GLY A 154 -12.29 -14.37 3.13
N GLN A 155 -11.76 -14.34 4.35
CA GLN A 155 -12.32 -13.58 5.47
C GLN A 155 -11.30 -12.68 6.15
N SER A 156 -10.00 -12.93 5.98
CA SER A 156 -8.94 -12.12 6.57
C SER A 156 -8.96 -10.67 6.11
N VAL A 157 -8.55 -9.78 7.02
CA VAL A 157 -8.26 -8.38 6.69
C VAL A 157 -6.81 -8.27 6.24
N LEU A 158 -6.59 -7.79 5.03
CA LEU A 158 -5.25 -7.69 4.44
C LEU A 158 -4.44 -6.54 5.05
N ASN A 159 -3.13 -6.72 5.14
CA ASN A 159 -2.19 -5.63 5.42
C ASN A 159 -1.62 -5.11 4.10
N ALA A 160 -2.09 -3.95 3.64
CA ALA A 160 -1.83 -3.46 2.30
C ALA A 160 -1.07 -2.13 2.28
N ASN A 161 -0.33 -1.83 3.34
CA ASN A 161 0.40 -0.56 3.53
C ASN A 161 1.72 -0.49 2.77
N LEU A 162 2.35 -1.63 2.46
CA LEU A 162 3.63 -1.73 1.76
C LEU A 162 3.47 -2.47 0.43
N GLY A 163 2.62 -1.94 -0.45
CA GLY A 163 2.41 -2.48 -1.79
C GLY A 163 1.33 -3.56 -1.87
N MET A 164 1.40 -4.39 -2.91
CA MET A 164 0.38 -5.40 -3.22
C MET A 164 0.32 -6.46 -2.10
N PRO A 165 -0.82 -6.64 -1.41
CA PRO A 165 -0.88 -7.50 -0.22
C PRO A 165 -1.06 -8.99 -0.56
N TYR A 166 -0.93 -9.38 -1.82
CA TYR A 166 -1.09 -10.76 -2.24
C TYR A 166 -0.19 -11.06 -3.45
N THR A 167 0.23 -12.31 -3.56
CA THR A 167 1.01 -12.82 -4.69
C THR A 167 0.37 -14.11 -5.18
N TRP A 168 0.07 -14.18 -6.48
CA TRP A 168 -0.45 -15.38 -7.12
C TRP A 168 0.56 -16.53 -7.03
N ASN A 169 0.06 -17.74 -6.73
CA ASN A 169 0.82 -18.96 -6.99
C ASN A 169 1.04 -19.07 -8.51
N PRO A 170 2.21 -19.54 -8.99
CA PRO A 170 2.48 -19.67 -10.43
C PRO A 170 1.49 -20.55 -11.19
N ASP A 171 0.88 -21.51 -10.51
CA ASP A 171 -0.14 -22.41 -11.07
C ASP A 171 -1.56 -21.77 -11.14
N GLY A 172 -1.74 -20.56 -10.60
CA GLY A 172 -3.02 -19.85 -10.56
C GLY A 172 -4.07 -20.43 -9.62
N THR A 173 -3.75 -21.44 -8.81
CA THR A 173 -4.72 -22.15 -7.95
C THR A 173 -5.01 -21.43 -6.63
N GLY A 174 -4.26 -20.39 -6.32
CA GLY A 174 -4.37 -19.65 -5.08
C GLY A 174 -3.36 -18.51 -4.99
N MET A 175 -3.25 -17.94 -3.80
CA MET A 175 -2.37 -16.82 -3.49
C MET A 175 -1.73 -17.00 -2.11
N VAL A 176 -0.57 -16.36 -1.91
CA VAL A 176 -0.09 -15.99 -0.58
C VAL A 176 -0.55 -14.57 -0.29
N ILE A 177 -1.13 -14.33 0.88
CA ILE A 177 -1.71 -13.05 1.30
C ILE A 177 -1.04 -12.55 2.59
N ARG A 178 -0.74 -11.25 2.63
CA ARG A 178 -0.36 -10.51 3.84
C ARG A 178 -1.61 -10.10 4.60
N VAL A 179 -1.77 -10.61 5.81
CA VAL A 179 -2.93 -10.32 6.66
C VAL A 179 -2.50 -9.63 7.95
N LEU A 180 -3.41 -8.82 8.50
CA LEU A 180 -3.19 -8.26 9.83
C LEU A 180 -3.11 -9.39 10.86
N PRO A 181 -2.12 -9.41 11.75
CA PRO A 181 -2.03 -10.42 12.80
C PRO A 181 -3.25 -10.36 13.74
N SER A 182 -3.72 -11.53 14.19
CA SER A 182 -4.87 -11.63 15.10
C SER A 182 -4.63 -10.91 16.44
N GLU A 183 -3.41 -10.99 16.97
CA GLU A 183 -3.00 -10.39 18.24
C GLU A 183 -2.17 -9.12 18.02
N ARG A 184 -2.68 -8.21 17.20
CA ARG A 184 -2.01 -6.95 16.90
C ARG A 184 -2.12 -5.98 18.10
N PRO A 185 -0.98 -5.43 18.59
CA PRO A 185 -1.02 -4.40 19.62
C PRO A 185 -1.74 -3.14 19.14
N ALA A 186 -2.42 -2.44 20.04
CA ALA A 186 -2.95 -1.11 19.74
C ALA A 186 -1.82 -0.11 19.50
N LEU A 187 -2.02 0.82 18.56
CA LEU A 187 -1.07 1.91 18.35
C LEU A 187 -1.02 2.81 19.58
N LYS A 188 0.19 3.27 19.92
CA LYS A 188 0.42 4.21 21.01
C LYS A 188 0.13 5.63 20.52
N ASN A 189 -0.66 6.36 21.31
CA ASN A 189 -0.93 7.77 21.06
C ASN A 189 0.25 8.61 21.58
N GLN A 190 0.92 9.33 20.69
CA GLN A 190 2.05 10.20 21.04
C GLN A 190 1.66 11.31 22.02
N GLU A 191 0.51 11.96 21.84
CA GLU A 191 0.07 13.09 22.66
C GLU A 191 -0.23 12.70 24.11
N LYS A 192 -0.52 11.42 24.34
CA LYS A 192 -0.89 10.88 25.66
C LYS A 192 0.26 10.16 26.36
N THR A 193 1.40 9.95 25.69
CA THR A 193 2.50 9.14 26.23
C THR A 193 3.65 10.05 26.67
N LEU A 194 3.99 10.01 27.97
CA LEU A 194 5.15 10.74 28.48
C LEU A 194 6.45 10.10 27.94
N PRO A 195 7.38 10.87 27.36
CA PRO A 195 8.67 10.34 26.94
C PRO A 195 9.45 9.84 28.17
N GLN A 196 9.91 8.58 28.12
CA GLN A 196 10.64 7.95 29.22
C GLN A 196 12.08 8.49 29.37
N GLY A 197 12.60 9.18 28.35
CA GLY A 197 13.93 9.74 28.33
C GLY A 197 14.23 10.43 27.00
N PRO A 198 15.39 11.09 26.87
CA PRO A 198 15.81 11.70 25.61
C PRO A 198 16.08 10.64 24.54
N VAL A 199 15.83 11.00 23.29
CA VAL A 199 16.28 10.20 22.14
C VAL A 199 17.80 10.37 22.02
N VAL A 200 18.54 9.28 22.28
CA VAL A 200 20.00 9.28 22.15
C VAL A 200 20.36 8.80 20.74
N SER A 201 21.03 9.67 19.98
CA SER A 201 21.62 9.33 18.69
C SER A 201 23.14 9.40 18.81
N THR A 202 23.84 8.38 18.30
CA THR A 202 25.31 8.32 18.30
C THR A 202 25.80 8.40 16.86
N GLY A 203 26.53 9.46 16.53
CA GLY A 203 27.19 9.61 15.24
C GLY A 203 28.60 9.02 15.28
N LYS A 204 28.97 8.22 14.28
CA LYS A 204 30.33 7.65 14.16
C LYS A 204 31.39 8.64 13.64
N GLY A 205 31.07 9.94 13.55
CA GLY A 205 31.96 10.98 13.02
C GLY A 205 32.11 10.95 11.49
N GLU A 206 31.34 10.13 10.79
CA GLU A 206 31.32 10.08 9.34
C GLU A 206 30.51 11.24 8.74
N VAL A 207 31.00 11.80 7.64
CA VAL A 207 30.25 12.78 6.85
C VAL A 207 29.11 12.05 6.13
N SER A 208 27.89 12.16 6.65
CA SER A 208 26.67 11.69 5.99
C SER A 208 25.96 12.87 5.31
N GLN A 209 25.88 12.83 3.98
CA GLN A 209 25.17 13.83 3.17
C GLN A 209 23.87 13.23 2.62
N ASN A 210 22.97 12.85 3.53
CA ASN A 210 21.65 12.36 3.13
C ASN A 210 20.83 13.45 2.46
N ARG A 211 19.96 13.01 1.54
CA ARG A 211 18.88 13.87 1.03
C ARG A 211 17.93 14.21 2.18
N THR A 212 17.25 15.35 2.08
CA THR A 212 16.16 15.64 3.02
C THR A 212 15.03 14.64 2.81
N TYR A 213 14.81 13.78 3.80
CA TYR A 213 13.67 12.87 3.83
C TYR A 213 12.57 13.42 4.73
N GLN A 214 11.33 13.19 4.33
CA GLN A 214 10.15 13.54 5.11
C GLN A 214 9.62 12.30 5.82
N ASP A 215 8.74 12.52 6.80
CA ASP A 215 7.91 11.46 7.40
C ASP A 215 8.71 10.33 8.08
N LEU A 216 9.94 10.65 8.51
CA LEU A 216 10.82 9.74 9.23
C LEU A 216 10.33 9.44 10.65
N LEU A 217 10.80 8.33 11.20
CA LEU A 217 10.64 8.01 12.61
C LEU A 217 11.39 9.05 13.46
N LYS A 218 10.83 9.44 14.61
CA LYS A 218 11.41 10.49 15.48
C LYS A 218 11.76 9.99 16.88
N ASN A 219 11.16 8.90 17.32
CA ASN A 219 11.25 8.42 18.69
C ASN A 219 10.84 6.93 18.81
N PRO A 220 11.02 6.29 19.98
CA PRO A 220 10.62 4.89 20.18
C PRO A 220 9.12 4.59 20.03
N ILE A 221 8.24 5.58 20.18
CA ILE A 221 6.80 5.39 19.92
C ILE A 221 6.56 5.23 18.42
N ASP A 222 7.26 6.00 17.60
CA ASP A 222 7.24 5.87 16.14
C ASP A 222 7.74 4.52 15.69
N GLU A 223 8.85 4.03 16.26
CA GLU A 223 9.35 2.69 15.97
C GLU A 223 8.32 1.61 16.29
N PHE A 224 7.71 1.68 17.48
CA PHE A 224 6.70 0.73 17.91
C PHE A 224 5.48 0.75 16.98
N ASN A 225 4.95 1.95 16.68
CA ASN A 225 3.80 2.10 15.81
C ASN A 225 4.11 1.65 14.38
N PHE A 226 5.32 1.95 13.88
CA PHE A 226 5.78 1.51 12.57
C PHE A 226 5.82 -0.02 12.49
N GLU A 227 6.48 -0.67 13.45
CA GLU A 227 6.52 -2.14 13.55
C GLU A 227 5.12 -2.75 13.60
N VAL A 228 4.23 -2.21 14.44
CA VAL A 228 2.83 -2.67 14.54
C VAL A 228 2.06 -2.49 13.23
N LEU A 229 2.33 -1.43 12.47
CA LEU A 229 1.67 -1.19 11.19
C LEU A 229 2.17 -2.16 10.11
N ILE A 230 3.47 -2.37 9.99
CA ILE A 230 4.06 -3.15 8.89
C ILE A 230 4.11 -4.65 9.17
N THR A 231 3.94 -5.07 10.43
CA THR A 231 3.86 -6.49 10.78
C THR A 231 2.64 -7.14 10.15
N SER A 232 2.85 -8.27 9.47
CA SER A 232 1.80 -9.09 8.89
C SER A 232 2.07 -10.57 9.15
N GLN A 233 1.02 -11.38 9.14
CA GLN A 233 1.14 -12.83 8.98
C GLN A 233 0.95 -13.17 7.50
N LEU A 234 1.59 -14.25 7.03
CA LEU A 234 1.32 -14.77 5.70
C LEU A 234 0.36 -15.94 5.80
N LYS A 235 -0.68 -15.92 4.97
CA LYS A 235 -1.59 -17.06 4.78
C LYS A 235 -1.59 -17.48 3.32
N LYS A 236 -1.84 -18.76 3.07
CA LYS A 236 -2.23 -19.27 1.76
C LYS A 236 -3.74 -19.27 1.65
N ILE A 237 -4.26 -18.88 0.50
CA ILE A 237 -5.68 -18.89 0.19
C ILE A 237 -5.92 -19.56 -1.18
N ASP A 238 -6.89 -20.46 -1.25
CA ASP A 238 -7.33 -21.07 -2.51
C ASP A 238 -8.45 -20.25 -3.19
N LEU A 239 -8.85 -20.62 -4.41
CA LEU A 239 -9.93 -19.94 -5.15
C LEU A 239 -11.34 -20.14 -4.57
N ASN A 240 -11.48 -21.02 -3.57
CA ASN A 240 -12.72 -21.24 -2.82
C ASN A 240 -12.78 -20.34 -1.57
N GLY A 241 -11.66 -19.72 -1.19
CA GLY A 241 -11.54 -18.86 -0.01
C GLY A 241 -11.09 -19.59 1.25
N ASN A 242 -10.59 -20.83 1.13
CA ASN A 242 -10.03 -21.56 2.26
C ASN A 242 -8.65 -20.98 2.59
N GLU A 243 -8.47 -20.55 3.83
CA GLU A 243 -7.23 -19.94 4.30
C GLU A 243 -6.46 -20.87 5.23
N THR A 244 -5.13 -20.94 5.04
CA THR A 244 -4.21 -21.68 5.92
C THR A 244 -3.04 -20.80 6.31
N LEU A 245 -2.59 -20.88 7.57
CA LEU A 245 -1.40 -20.15 8.01
C LEU A 245 -0.18 -20.64 7.23
N PHE A 246 0.62 -19.70 6.71
CA PHE A 246 1.83 -19.99 5.95
C PHE A 246 3.09 -19.54 6.69
N LYS A 247 3.12 -18.31 7.19
CA LYS A 247 4.21 -17.80 8.03
C LYS A 247 3.69 -16.99 9.21
N SER A 248 4.40 -17.10 10.33
CA SER A 248 4.16 -16.32 11.53
C SER A 248 4.37 -14.82 11.30
N ALA A 249 3.94 -14.00 12.27
CA ALA A 249 4.02 -12.56 12.19
C ALA A 249 5.47 -12.08 12.01
N ALA A 250 5.72 -11.28 10.98
CA ALA A 250 6.97 -10.56 10.75
C ALA A 250 6.71 -9.31 9.89
N MET A 251 7.74 -8.50 9.69
CA MET A 251 7.65 -7.27 8.88
C MET A 251 7.92 -7.57 7.40
N TYR A 252 7.05 -8.37 6.78
CA TYR A 252 7.17 -8.76 5.37
C TYR A 252 6.92 -7.58 4.43
N VAL A 253 7.86 -7.37 3.51
CA VAL A 253 7.81 -6.27 2.53
C VAL A 253 7.80 -6.76 1.09
N GLU A 254 8.18 -8.01 0.84
CA GLU A 254 8.18 -8.61 -0.49
C GLU A 254 8.04 -10.13 -0.42
N GLU A 255 7.25 -10.68 -1.35
CA GLU A 255 7.05 -12.10 -1.53
C GLU A 255 6.98 -12.43 -3.02
N SER A 256 7.86 -13.32 -3.50
CA SER A 256 7.85 -13.76 -4.90
C SER A 256 8.07 -15.25 -5.05
N PHE A 257 7.26 -15.88 -5.90
CA PHE A 257 7.43 -17.29 -6.22
C PHE A 257 8.53 -17.50 -7.26
N SER A 258 9.29 -18.57 -7.06
CA SER A 258 10.07 -19.20 -8.12
C SER A 258 9.17 -19.61 -9.30
N PRO A 259 9.67 -19.60 -10.54
CA PRO A 259 8.85 -19.91 -11.72
C PRO A 259 8.13 -21.27 -11.67
N ASP A 260 8.72 -22.28 -11.01
CA ASP A 260 8.08 -23.60 -10.85
C ASP A 260 7.18 -23.70 -9.59
N GLY A 261 7.08 -22.63 -8.81
CA GLY A 261 6.22 -22.52 -7.63
C GLY A 261 6.68 -23.31 -6.40
N LYS A 262 7.83 -23.99 -6.45
CA LYS A 262 8.31 -24.81 -5.32
C LYS A 262 8.90 -23.99 -4.17
N TYR A 263 9.45 -22.83 -4.50
CA TYR A 263 10.09 -21.92 -3.57
C TYR A 263 9.48 -20.54 -3.59
N ILE A 264 9.56 -19.85 -2.45
CA ILE A 264 9.16 -18.47 -2.27
C ILE A 264 10.35 -17.70 -1.69
N LEU A 265 10.68 -16.58 -2.33
CA LEU A 265 11.60 -15.58 -1.79
C LEU A 265 10.78 -14.62 -0.94
N LEU A 266 11.14 -14.50 0.34
CA LEU A 266 10.55 -13.58 1.29
C LEU A 266 11.60 -12.54 1.69
N THR A 267 11.21 -11.27 1.75
CA THR A 267 12.02 -10.19 2.31
C THR A 267 11.33 -9.59 3.52
N GLU A 268 12.06 -9.50 4.62
CA GLU A 268 11.61 -8.90 5.88
C GLU A 268 12.46 -7.69 6.24
N VAL A 269 11.83 -6.63 6.73
CA VAL A 269 12.54 -5.55 7.43
C VAL A 269 12.97 -6.05 8.80
N LYS A 270 14.18 -5.68 9.23
CA LYS A 270 14.74 -6.00 10.54
C LYS A 270 15.14 -4.72 11.29
N LYS A 271 15.27 -4.84 12.61
CA LYS A 271 15.83 -3.81 13.48
C LYS A 271 17.37 -3.83 13.42
N PRO A 272 18.05 -2.74 13.79
CA PRO A 272 17.51 -1.46 14.27
C PRO A 272 16.93 -0.60 13.13
N PHE A 273 15.93 0.23 13.46
CA PHE A 273 15.42 1.26 12.55
C PHE A 273 16.29 2.52 12.63
N SER A 274 16.10 3.42 11.66
CA SER A 274 16.76 4.72 11.64
C SER A 274 15.75 5.86 11.73
N TYR A 275 16.20 6.96 12.32
CA TYR A 275 15.48 8.24 12.40
C TYR A 275 15.88 9.24 11.32
N ILE A 276 16.87 8.91 10.48
CA ILE A 276 17.44 9.82 9.48
C ILE A 276 17.27 9.33 8.04
N VAL A 277 16.84 8.09 7.85
CA VAL A 277 16.52 7.52 6.53
C VAL A 277 15.16 6.79 6.55
N PRO A 278 14.48 6.69 5.40
CA PRO A 278 13.21 5.98 5.28
C PRO A 278 13.38 4.45 5.35
N TYR A 279 12.27 3.73 5.49
CA TYR A 279 12.26 2.29 5.78
C TYR A 279 12.98 1.41 4.75
N HIS A 280 13.01 1.83 3.48
CA HIS A 280 13.72 1.10 2.43
C HIS A 280 15.25 1.16 2.57
N ARG A 281 15.75 1.85 3.60
CA ARG A 281 17.15 1.89 4.03
C ARG A 281 17.39 1.16 5.35
N PHE A 282 16.34 0.65 6.00
CA PHE A 282 16.47 -0.16 7.21
C PHE A 282 17.08 -1.51 6.85
N PRO A 283 17.63 -2.24 7.85
CA PRO A 283 18.10 -3.60 7.62
C PRO A 283 17.01 -4.47 6.99
N MET A 284 17.40 -5.32 6.04
CA MET A 284 16.50 -6.29 5.42
C MET A 284 17.17 -7.65 5.33
N GLU A 285 16.39 -8.70 5.49
CA GLU A 285 16.81 -10.08 5.26
C GLU A 285 15.93 -10.70 4.18
N SER A 286 16.55 -11.26 3.15
CA SER A 286 15.86 -12.04 2.13
C SER A 286 16.26 -13.50 2.25
N TYR A 287 15.27 -14.37 2.33
CA TYR A 287 15.47 -15.81 2.43
C TYR A 287 14.46 -16.58 1.59
N VAL A 288 14.85 -17.79 1.22
CA VAL A 288 14.03 -18.72 0.46
C VAL A 288 13.40 -19.71 1.42
N CYS A 289 12.10 -19.95 1.26
CA CYS A 289 11.38 -21.06 1.88
C CYS A 289 10.74 -21.96 0.81
N ASP A 290 10.42 -23.19 1.19
CA ASP A 290 9.64 -24.09 0.35
C ASP A 290 8.14 -23.74 0.36
N ALA A 291 7.37 -24.45 -0.46
CA ALA A 291 5.92 -24.30 -0.51
C ALA A 291 5.21 -24.62 0.82
N GLN A 292 5.84 -25.27 1.79
CA GLN A 292 5.28 -25.54 3.11
C GLN A 292 5.67 -24.45 4.13
N GLY A 293 6.55 -23.52 3.75
CA GLY A 293 7.01 -22.40 4.57
C GLY A 293 8.28 -22.72 5.36
N ASN A 294 8.88 -23.89 5.14
CA ASN A 294 10.13 -24.30 5.78
C ASN A 294 11.28 -23.48 5.19
N PHE A 295 12.16 -23.02 6.07
CA PHE A 295 13.36 -22.30 5.65
C PHE A 295 14.28 -23.20 4.80
N VAL A 296 14.79 -22.66 3.70
CA VAL A 296 15.71 -23.35 2.79
C VAL A 296 17.10 -22.70 2.83
N ALA A 297 17.17 -21.38 2.60
CA ALA A 297 18.43 -20.65 2.59
C ALA A 297 18.24 -19.15 2.81
N SER A 298 19.18 -18.50 3.52
CA SER A 298 19.30 -17.04 3.51
C SER A 298 20.11 -16.63 2.28
N VAL A 299 19.62 -15.66 1.50
CA VAL A 299 20.19 -15.31 0.20
C VAL A 299 20.69 -13.88 0.12
N ASN A 300 20.15 -12.99 0.97
CA ASN A 300 20.60 -11.62 1.08
C ASN A 300 20.45 -11.07 2.51
N THR A 301 21.38 -10.23 2.93
CA THR A 301 21.29 -9.46 4.16
C THR A 301 21.80 -8.05 3.88
N ILE A 302 20.88 -7.09 3.95
CA ILE A 302 21.16 -5.68 3.74
C ILE A 302 21.28 -5.03 5.11
N PRO A 303 22.44 -4.46 5.49
CA PRO A 303 22.59 -3.77 6.76
C PRO A 303 21.87 -2.42 6.73
N LEU A 304 21.75 -1.78 7.90
CA LEU A 304 21.24 -0.41 8.00
C LEU A 304 22.09 0.52 7.13
N ASN A 305 21.45 1.27 6.24
CA ASN A 305 22.13 2.16 5.30
C ASN A 305 21.76 3.63 5.52
N GLU A 306 22.55 4.32 6.35
CA GLU A 306 22.41 5.74 6.64
C GLU A 306 23.40 6.63 5.85
N ASN A 307 24.32 6.02 5.10
CA ASN A 307 25.36 6.76 4.37
C ASN A 307 25.50 6.19 2.96
N LEU A 308 24.84 6.85 2.01
CA LEU A 308 24.96 6.55 0.57
C LEU A 308 25.84 7.63 -0.09
N PRO A 309 26.76 7.26 -1.01
CA PRO A 309 27.48 8.24 -1.82
C PRO A 309 26.53 9.20 -2.54
N LYS A 310 26.96 10.45 -2.72
CA LYS A 310 26.13 11.49 -3.35
C LYS A 310 26.06 11.29 -4.85
N GLY A 311 24.83 11.21 -5.37
CA GLY A 311 24.61 11.12 -6.79
C GLY A 311 23.22 10.66 -7.19
N PHE A 312 22.89 10.85 -8.47
CA PHE A 312 21.72 10.18 -9.06
C PHE A 312 22.04 8.75 -9.45
N SER A 313 23.32 8.45 -9.75
CA SER A 313 23.80 7.11 -10.10
C SER A 313 24.51 6.38 -8.96
N SER A 314 24.56 6.97 -7.76
CA SER A 314 25.11 6.29 -6.58
C SER A 314 24.11 5.28 -6.01
N THR A 315 24.61 4.16 -5.52
CA THR A 315 23.78 3.02 -5.13
C THR A 315 24.38 2.25 -3.94
N LEU A 316 23.59 1.36 -3.34
CA LEU A 316 24.05 0.52 -2.23
C LEU A 316 25.04 -0.53 -2.76
N MET A 317 26.06 -0.85 -1.96
CA MET A 317 26.92 -2.01 -2.16
C MET A 317 26.22 -3.34 -1.87
N GLY A 318 26.75 -4.42 -2.45
CA GLY A 318 26.21 -5.77 -2.31
C GLY A 318 25.00 -6.04 -3.22
N LYS A 319 24.29 -7.15 -2.94
CA LYS A 319 23.20 -7.67 -3.78
C LYS A 319 21.99 -6.75 -3.75
N ARG A 320 21.66 -6.18 -4.90
CA ARG A 320 20.46 -5.36 -5.14
C ARG A 320 19.59 -6.03 -6.21
N ASN A 321 18.32 -5.62 -6.28
CA ASN A 321 17.40 -6.05 -7.35
C ASN A 321 17.39 -7.58 -7.54
N MET A 322 17.27 -8.31 -6.43
CA MET A 322 17.29 -9.77 -6.45
C MET A 322 15.94 -10.31 -6.90
N PHE A 323 15.91 -11.08 -7.98
CA PHE A 323 14.69 -11.65 -8.53
C PHE A 323 14.91 -13.09 -9.01
N TRP A 324 13.82 -13.83 -9.15
CA TRP A 324 13.86 -15.13 -9.84
C TRP A 324 14.07 -14.94 -11.34
N ARG A 325 14.93 -15.76 -11.92
CA ARG A 325 15.07 -15.87 -13.37
C ARG A 325 13.84 -16.53 -13.96
N ALA A 326 13.15 -15.87 -14.89
CA ALA A 326 11.96 -16.43 -15.53
C ALA A 326 12.25 -17.70 -16.37
N ASP A 327 13.48 -17.87 -16.86
CA ASP A 327 13.89 -18.99 -17.71
C ASP A 327 14.49 -20.18 -16.94
N LYS A 328 14.66 -20.06 -15.62
CA LYS A 328 15.23 -21.10 -14.76
C LYS A 328 14.39 -21.30 -13.50
N PRO A 329 13.97 -22.54 -13.20
CA PRO A 329 12.92 -22.79 -12.22
C PRO A 329 13.27 -22.36 -10.79
N HIS A 330 14.54 -22.42 -10.38
CA HIS A 330 14.98 -22.09 -9.02
C HIS A 330 16.35 -21.41 -9.04
N THR A 331 16.47 -20.34 -9.82
CA THR A 331 17.69 -19.53 -9.89
C THR A 331 17.35 -18.07 -9.61
N LEU A 332 17.99 -17.50 -8.61
CA LEU A 332 17.97 -16.07 -8.35
C LEU A 332 19.07 -15.38 -9.17
N PHE A 333 18.81 -14.17 -9.61
CA PHE A 333 19.82 -13.25 -10.13
C PHE A 333 19.76 -11.95 -9.34
N TYR A 334 20.84 -11.19 -9.34
CA TYR A 334 20.92 -9.89 -8.67
C TYR A 334 21.91 -8.98 -9.37
N VAL A 335 21.93 -7.71 -8.96
CA VAL A 335 22.87 -6.70 -9.46
C VAL A 335 23.78 -6.26 -8.32
N GLU A 336 25.08 -6.18 -8.58
CA GLU A 336 26.07 -5.61 -7.64
C GLU A 336 26.78 -4.41 -8.27
N ALA A 337 27.13 -3.43 -7.43
CA ALA A 337 27.93 -2.29 -7.86
C ALA A 337 29.42 -2.65 -7.83
N LEU A 338 30.12 -2.38 -8.93
CA LEU A 338 31.55 -2.63 -9.11
C LEU A 338 32.42 -1.41 -8.73
N ASP A 339 31.83 -0.22 -8.73
CA ASP A 339 32.50 1.06 -8.52
C ASP A 339 32.40 1.58 -7.08
N GLY A 340 32.13 0.68 -6.12
CA GLY A 340 31.89 1.07 -4.73
C GLY A 340 30.51 1.74 -4.52
N GLY A 341 29.64 1.76 -5.54
CA GLY A 341 28.34 2.41 -5.49
C GLY A 341 28.43 3.94 -5.51
N ASP A 342 29.58 4.49 -5.89
CA ASP A 342 29.83 5.93 -5.98
C ASP A 342 29.99 6.37 -7.44
N GLN A 343 29.03 7.15 -7.92
CA GLN A 343 29.04 7.65 -9.29
C GLN A 343 30.32 8.45 -9.65
N ASN A 344 31.01 9.03 -8.66
CA ASN A 344 32.21 9.84 -8.87
C ASN A 344 33.46 8.99 -9.12
N GLN A 345 33.42 7.70 -8.79
CA GLN A 345 34.47 6.76 -9.14
C GLN A 345 34.44 6.49 -10.64
N LYS A 346 35.62 6.52 -11.26
CA LYS A 346 35.80 6.12 -12.65
C LYS A 346 35.82 4.61 -12.70
N ALA A 347 34.92 4.03 -13.49
CA ALA A 347 34.88 2.60 -13.75
C ALA A 347 34.52 2.35 -15.22
N GLU A 348 35.11 1.33 -15.82
CA GLU A 348 34.75 0.87 -17.17
C GLU A 348 33.36 0.21 -17.16
N PHE A 349 33.08 -0.58 -16.12
CA PHE A 349 31.77 -1.16 -15.82
C PHE A 349 31.35 -0.75 -14.40
N ARG A 350 30.11 -0.31 -14.24
CA ARG A 350 29.60 0.17 -12.94
C ARG A 350 28.79 -0.86 -12.17
N ASP A 351 28.09 -1.72 -12.90
CA ASP A 351 27.23 -2.76 -12.35
C ASP A 351 27.52 -4.09 -13.04
N GLU A 352 27.37 -5.18 -12.31
CA GLU A 352 27.33 -6.54 -12.85
C GLU A 352 26.02 -7.23 -12.51
N ILE A 353 25.57 -8.12 -13.40
CA ILE A 353 24.44 -9.02 -13.18
C ILE A 353 25.02 -10.40 -12.88
N VAL A 354 24.66 -10.97 -11.73
CA VAL A 354 25.16 -12.27 -11.25
C VAL A 354 24.06 -13.32 -11.24
#